data_AF-A0A534K898-F1
#
_entry.id   AF-A0A534K898-F1
#
_cell.length_a   1.000
_cell.length_b   1.000
_cell.length_c   1.000
_cell.angle_alpha   90.00
_cell.angle_beta   90.00
_cell.angle_gamma   90.00
#
_symmetry.space_group_name_H-M   'P 1'
#
loop_
_entity.id
_entity.type
_entity.pdbx_description
1 polymer ?
#
loop_
_entity_poly.entity_id
_entity_poly.type
_entity_poly.pdbx_seq_one_letter_code
_entity_poly.pdbx_strand_id
1 'polypeptide(L)'
;MDLGKVYSAEGAFCLGGLFFIALAFVADVYQHLAFVGEEIGHSHGGGDVFVRVNIPVMGIALIAFGLGMYVLHEHRDRVHFLAYVAGLLILTDGIAHLFAVSDHINVPLYVVGFSVVAVVQVGGGVLFPFLPRPWDKFWILLTVSMIAVYAMSRSFSLPPFWELEETEPLGIFSKAIEVLTLFPLIELVKRERAFSAPTSSSGAAEP
;
A
#
# COMPACT_ATOMS: atom_id res chain seq x y z
N MET A 1 7.49 0.74 -19.19
CA MET A 1 6.29 1.61 -19.27
C MET A 1 6.45 2.46 -20.51
N ASP A 2 5.48 2.44 -21.42
CA ASP A 2 5.48 3.34 -22.58
C ASP A 2 5.12 4.75 -22.09
N LEU A 3 6.08 5.68 -22.17
CA LEU A 3 5.90 7.06 -21.69
C LEU A 3 4.77 7.78 -22.44
N GLY A 4 4.40 7.35 -23.65
CA GLY A 4 3.24 7.88 -24.37
C GLY A 4 1.92 7.69 -23.62
N LYS A 5 1.82 6.67 -22.76
CA LYS A 5 0.61 6.36 -21.99
C LYS A 5 0.47 7.20 -20.72
N VAL A 6 1.53 7.90 -20.28
CA VAL A 6 1.40 8.90 -19.21
C VAL A 6 0.54 10.08 -19.69
N TYR A 7 0.57 10.38 -20.99
CA TYR A 7 -0.23 11.42 -21.62
C TYR A 7 -1.58 10.91 -22.17
N SER A 8 -1.99 9.68 -21.84
CA SER A 8 -3.31 9.14 -22.18
C SER A 8 -4.36 9.52 -21.13
N ALA A 9 -5.64 9.24 -21.43
CA ALA A 9 -6.71 9.46 -20.46
C ALA A 9 -6.50 8.63 -19.19
N GLU A 10 -6.09 7.37 -19.34
CA GLU A 10 -5.76 6.46 -18.22
C GLU A 10 -4.63 7.02 -17.36
N GLY A 11 -3.55 7.50 -18.01
CA GLY A 11 -2.44 8.17 -17.34
C GLY A 11 -2.88 9.41 -16.57
N ALA A 12 -3.74 10.24 -17.18
CA ALA A 12 -4.30 11.43 -16.55
C ALA A 12 -5.16 11.10 -15.31
N PHE A 13 -5.95 10.02 -15.35
CA PHE A 13 -6.71 9.55 -14.20
C PHE A 13 -5.79 9.09 -13.06
N CYS A 14 -4.76 8.31 -13.37
CA CYS A 14 -3.77 7.87 -12.37
C CYS A 14 -3.02 9.05 -11.75
N LEU A 15 -2.52 9.99 -12.57
CA LEU A 15 -1.82 11.18 -12.10
C LEU A 15 -2.73 12.11 -11.30
N GLY A 16 -3.98 12.30 -11.75
CA GLY A 16 -4.98 13.08 -11.04
C GLY A 16 -5.29 12.50 -9.67
N GLY A 17 -5.45 11.17 -9.58
CA GLY A 17 -5.67 10.53 -8.28
C GLY A 17 -4.47 10.62 -7.34
N LEU A 18 -3.24 10.48 -7.86
CA LEU A 18 -2.02 10.72 -7.08
C LEU A 18 -1.92 12.17 -6.59
N PHE A 19 -2.33 13.13 -7.43
CA PHE A 19 -2.40 14.54 -7.04
C PHE A 19 -3.39 14.77 -5.89
N PHE A 20 -4.58 14.16 -5.93
CA PHE A 20 -5.54 14.26 -4.83
C PHE A 20 -4.99 13.66 -3.53
N ILE A 21 -4.31 12.50 -3.59
CA ILE A 21 -3.66 11.89 -2.42
C ILE A 21 -2.60 12.83 -1.85
N ALA A 22 -1.73 13.38 -2.70
CA ALA A 22 -0.69 14.31 -2.28
C ALA A 22 -1.27 15.58 -1.66
N LEU A 23 -2.34 16.14 -2.25
CA LEU A 23 -3.03 17.31 -1.72
C LEU A 23 -3.66 17.03 -0.35
N ALA A 24 -4.30 15.87 -0.18
CA ALA A 24 -4.87 15.45 1.10
C ALA A 24 -3.80 15.34 2.18
N PHE A 25 -2.67 14.69 1.86
CA PHE A 25 -1.56 14.53 2.78
C PHE A 25 -0.93 15.87 3.16
N VAL A 26 -0.66 16.75 2.19
CA VAL A 26 -0.10 18.08 2.47
C VAL A 26 -1.04 18.90 3.35
N ALA A 27 -2.35 18.85 3.10
CA ALA A 27 -3.34 19.52 3.94
C ALA A 27 -3.33 18.97 5.38
N ASP A 28 -3.27 17.64 5.52
CA ASP A 28 -3.24 16.97 6.82
C ASP A 28 -1.96 17.26 7.62
N VAL A 29 -0.79 17.23 6.97
CA VAL A 29 0.49 17.62 7.59
C VAL A 29 0.46 19.09 8.00
N TYR A 30 -0.06 19.98 7.15
CA TYR A 30 -0.17 21.40 7.47
C TYR A 30 -1.04 21.63 8.71
N GLN A 31 -2.17 20.90 8.83
CA GLN A 31 -3.00 20.94 10.03
C GLN A 31 -2.20 20.49 11.26
N HIS A 32 -1.50 19.35 11.20
CA HIS A 32 -0.72 18.86 12.35
C HIS A 32 0.41 19.83 12.73
N LEU A 33 1.14 20.37 11.74
CA LEU A 33 2.21 21.35 11.96
C LEU A 33 1.71 22.63 12.64
N ALA A 34 0.47 23.04 12.40
CA ALA A 34 -0.11 24.20 13.07
C ALA A 34 -0.30 24.01 14.59
N PHE A 35 -0.32 22.77 15.07
CA PHE A 35 -0.47 22.42 16.48
C PHE A 35 0.81 21.82 17.10
N VAL A 36 1.91 21.71 16.33
CA VAL A 36 3.20 21.24 16.83
C VAL A 36 3.73 22.23 17.86
N GLY A 37 3.77 21.80 19.13
CA GLY A 37 4.24 22.58 20.27
C GLY A 37 3.18 22.88 21.33
N GLU A 38 1.90 22.54 21.12
CA GLU A 38 0.83 22.86 22.08
C GLU A 38 0.58 21.80 23.18
N GLU A 39 1.00 20.54 23.07
CA GLU A 39 1.08 19.61 24.24
C GLU A 39 2.18 18.55 24.05
N ILE A 40 2.88 18.20 25.15
CA ILE A 40 3.83 17.07 25.23
C ILE A 40 3.01 15.80 25.49
N GLY A 41 2.43 15.24 24.43
CA GLY A 41 1.68 14.00 24.45
C GLY A 41 1.45 13.52 23.02
N HIS A 42 1.50 12.21 22.79
CA HIS A 42 1.30 11.61 21.47
C HIS A 42 -0.04 12.07 20.86
N SER A 43 -0.02 12.96 19.86
CA SER A 43 -1.25 13.57 19.33
C SER A 43 -1.91 12.67 18.28
N HIS A 44 -2.59 11.61 18.72
CA HIS A 44 -3.33 10.69 17.84
C HIS A 44 -4.72 11.23 17.45
N GLY A 45 -4.82 12.48 16.98
CA GLY A 45 -6.14 13.08 16.69
C GLY A 45 -6.20 14.42 15.96
N GLY A 46 -5.10 14.91 15.34
CA GLY A 46 -5.04 16.27 14.79
C GLY A 46 -5.62 16.48 13.39
N GLY A 47 -6.11 15.43 12.72
CA GLY A 47 -6.51 15.48 11.30
C GLY A 47 -8.01 15.60 11.09
N ASP A 48 -8.42 16.45 10.15
CA ASP A 48 -9.83 16.52 9.73
C ASP A 48 -10.25 15.20 9.04
N VAL A 49 -11.20 14.48 9.64
CA VAL A 49 -11.77 13.24 9.09
C VAL A 49 -12.28 13.47 7.67
N PHE A 50 -12.78 14.67 7.36
CA PHE A 50 -13.20 15.01 6.00
C PHE A 50 -12.04 14.95 5.00
N VAL A 51 -10.86 15.47 5.38
CA VAL A 51 -9.63 15.43 4.56
C VAL A 51 -9.11 14.00 4.42
N ARG A 52 -9.08 13.23 5.53
CA ARG A 52 -8.53 11.87 5.56
C ARG A 52 -9.39 10.82 4.87
N VAL A 53 -10.68 11.07 4.70
CA VAL A 53 -11.61 10.11 4.06
C VAL A 53 -11.96 10.56 2.65
N ASN A 54 -12.48 11.76 2.44
CA ASN A 54 -13.11 12.11 1.15
C ASN A 54 -12.08 12.28 0.03
N ILE A 55 -10.96 12.95 0.31
CA ILE A 55 -9.97 13.27 -0.72
C ILE A 55 -9.17 12.01 -1.14
N PRO A 56 -8.68 11.16 -0.21
CA PRO A 56 -8.03 9.92 -0.56
C PRO A 56 -8.94 8.93 -1.28
N VAL A 57 -10.22 8.83 -0.90
CA VAL A 57 -11.17 7.96 -1.60
C VAL A 57 -11.37 8.41 -3.05
N MET A 58 -11.47 9.71 -3.31
CA MET A 58 -11.49 10.24 -4.68
C MET A 58 -10.18 9.89 -5.42
N GLY A 59 -9.04 10.07 -4.77
CA GLY A 59 -7.74 9.71 -5.36
C GLY A 59 -7.63 8.24 -5.74
N ILE A 60 -8.02 7.33 -4.83
CA ILE A 60 -8.09 5.89 -5.05
C ILE A 60 -9.05 5.56 -6.19
N ALA A 61 -10.22 6.19 -6.23
CA ALA A 61 -11.22 5.94 -7.29
C ALA A 61 -10.69 6.33 -8.68
N LEU A 62 -10.01 7.47 -8.80
CA LEU A 62 -9.39 7.90 -10.06
C LEU A 62 -8.26 6.95 -10.49
N ILE A 63 -7.39 6.52 -9.56
CA ILE A 63 -6.32 5.56 -9.86
C ILE A 63 -6.90 4.20 -10.24
N ALA A 64 -7.90 3.71 -9.52
CA ALA A 64 -8.59 2.47 -9.84
C ALA A 64 -9.23 2.54 -11.22
N PHE A 65 -9.87 3.65 -11.58
CA PHE A 65 -10.43 3.84 -12.91
C PHE A 65 -9.34 3.85 -14.00
N GLY A 66 -8.28 4.65 -13.83
CA GLY A 66 -7.19 4.74 -14.80
C GLY A 66 -6.43 3.42 -14.99
N LEU A 67 -6.01 2.79 -13.90
CA LEU A 67 -5.36 1.47 -13.93
C LEU A 67 -6.30 0.39 -14.46
N GLY A 68 -7.57 0.42 -14.05
CA GLY A 68 -8.57 -0.53 -14.51
C GLY A 68 -8.77 -0.46 -16.02
N MET A 69 -8.88 0.74 -16.59
CA MET A 69 -8.93 0.94 -18.04
C MET A 69 -7.69 0.38 -18.73
N TYR A 70 -6.51 0.65 -18.20
CA TYR A 70 -5.25 0.12 -18.74
C TYR A 70 -5.21 -1.41 -18.71
N VAL A 71 -5.42 -2.00 -17.53
CA VAL A 71 -5.29 -3.44 -17.31
C VAL A 71 -6.39 -4.21 -18.03
N LEU A 72 -7.65 -3.77 -17.98
CA LEU A 72 -8.78 -4.48 -18.60
C LEU A 72 -8.81 -4.33 -20.13
N HIS A 73 -8.22 -3.28 -20.69
CA HIS A 73 -8.08 -3.15 -22.14
C HIS A 73 -6.94 -4.03 -22.68
N GLU A 74 -5.79 -4.09 -21.99
CA GLU A 74 -4.60 -4.77 -22.50
C GLU A 74 -4.47 -6.22 -22.04
N HIS A 75 -4.95 -6.54 -20.84
CA HIS A 75 -4.69 -7.81 -20.17
C HIS A 75 -5.92 -8.33 -19.40
N ARG A 76 -6.71 -9.19 -20.05
CA ARG A 76 -7.98 -9.72 -19.50
C ARG A 76 -7.85 -11.02 -18.72
N ASP A 77 -6.64 -11.42 -18.33
CA ASP A 77 -6.47 -12.66 -17.59
C ASP A 77 -6.58 -12.47 -16.07
N ARG A 78 -6.75 -13.60 -15.38
CA ARG A 78 -6.91 -13.63 -13.91
C ARG A 78 -5.65 -13.17 -13.17
N VAL A 79 -4.47 -13.33 -13.75
CA VAL A 79 -3.20 -12.92 -13.11
C VAL A 79 -3.13 -11.40 -13.05
N HIS A 80 -3.44 -10.73 -14.16
CA HIS A 80 -3.47 -9.27 -14.21
C HIS A 80 -4.59 -8.68 -13.36
N PHE A 81 -5.76 -9.33 -13.30
CA PHE A 81 -6.82 -8.92 -12.37
C PHE A 81 -6.38 -9.02 -10.90
N LEU A 82 -5.76 -10.13 -10.50
CA LEU A 82 -5.26 -10.30 -9.13
C LEU A 82 -4.14 -9.29 -8.82
N ALA A 83 -3.26 -9.00 -9.78
CA ALA A 83 -2.23 -7.99 -9.63
C ALA A 83 -2.82 -6.58 -9.53
N TYR A 84 -3.85 -6.27 -10.30
CA TYR A 84 -4.61 -5.03 -10.17
C TYR A 84 -5.23 -4.87 -8.78
N VAL A 85 -5.92 -5.90 -8.27
CA VAL A 85 -6.52 -5.86 -6.93
C VAL A 85 -5.44 -5.74 -5.85
N ALA A 86 -4.36 -6.51 -5.93
CA ALA A 86 -3.24 -6.40 -4.99
C ALA A 86 -2.62 -5.00 -5.02
N GLY A 87 -2.40 -4.43 -6.21
CA GLY A 87 -1.86 -3.08 -6.37
C GLY A 87 -2.73 -2.01 -5.71
N LEU A 88 -4.05 -2.09 -5.86
CA LEU A 88 -4.96 -1.14 -5.20
C LEU A 88 -4.98 -1.29 -3.68
N LEU A 89 -4.88 -2.51 -3.16
CA LEU A 89 -4.82 -2.74 -1.71
C LEU A 89 -3.48 -2.23 -1.13
N ILE A 90 -2.36 -2.54 -1.79
CA ILE A 90 -1.03 -2.02 -1.43
C ILE A 90 -1.03 -0.49 -1.43
N LEU A 91 -1.61 0.12 -2.46
CA LEU A 91 -1.73 1.58 -2.57
C LEU A 91 -2.57 2.17 -1.43
N THR A 92 -3.70 1.54 -1.12
CA THR A 92 -4.59 1.98 -0.04
C THR A 92 -3.90 1.92 1.32
N ASP A 93 -3.12 0.87 1.59
CA ASP A 93 -2.32 0.77 2.81
C ASP A 93 -1.18 1.79 2.83
N GLY A 94 -0.54 2.04 1.68
CA GLY A 94 0.46 3.10 1.53
C GLY A 94 -0.08 4.49 1.85
N ILE A 95 -1.33 4.77 1.49
CA ILE A 95 -2.02 6.01 1.88
C ILE A 95 -2.24 6.06 3.40
N ALA A 96 -2.62 4.95 4.03
CA ALA A 96 -2.77 4.90 5.50
C ALA A 96 -1.43 5.19 6.19
N HIS A 97 -0.33 4.58 5.73
CA HIS A 97 1.01 4.89 6.23
C HIS A 97 1.43 6.34 5.94
N LEU A 98 0.97 6.93 4.84
CA LEU A 98 1.21 8.35 4.55
C LEU A 98 0.59 9.24 5.64
N PHE A 99 -0.66 8.98 6.04
CA PHE A 99 -1.31 9.71 7.14
C PHE A 99 -0.71 9.41 8.52
N ALA A 100 -0.15 8.21 8.72
CA ALA A 100 0.59 7.89 9.94
C ALA A 100 1.85 8.76 10.13
N VAL A 101 2.41 9.33 9.05
CA VAL A 101 3.49 10.32 9.14
C VAL A 101 3.03 11.55 9.92
N SER A 102 1.83 12.05 9.66
CA SER A 102 1.26 13.21 10.37
C SER A 102 0.97 12.88 11.84
N ASP A 103 0.41 11.69 12.10
CA ASP A 103 0.05 11.24 13.46
C ASP A 103 1.27 11.08 14.37
N HIS A 104 2.45 10.88 13.78
CA HIS A 104 3.71 10.71 14.51
C HIS A 104 4.76 11.74 14.13
N ILE A 105 4.34 12.93 13.70
CA ILE A 105 5.24 13.99 13.20
C ILE A 105 6.32 14.39 14.21
N ASN A 106 6.04 14.22 15.50
CA ASN A 106 6.95 14.53 16.61
C ASN A 106 7.99 13.44 16.89
N VAL A 107 7.91 12.27 16.24
CA VAL A 107 8.83 11.15 16.43
C VAL A 107 9.63 10.91 15.14
N PRO A 108 10.86 11.44 15.01
CA PRO A 108 11.61 11.42 13.75
C PRO A 108 11.81 10.03 13.14
N LEU A 109 12.01 9.01 13.98
CA LEU A 109 12.18 7.63 13.49
C LEU A 109 10.91 7.11 12.83
N TYR A 110 9.73 7.43 13.38
CA TYR A 110 8.44 7.05 12.81
C TYR A 110 8.17 7.81 11.52
N VAL A 111 8.43 9.12 11.51
CA VAL A 111 8.33 9.93 10.29
C VAL A 111 9.13 9.31 9.14
N VAL A 112 10.40 8.95 9.39
CA VAL A 112 11.26 8.33 8.37
C VAL A 112 10.72 6.96 7.95
N GLY A 113 10.38 6.10 8.91
CA GLY A 113 9.87 4.76 8.64
C GLY A 113 8.59 4.77 7.81
N PHE A 114 7.58 5.51 8.27
CA PHE A 114 6.30 5.64 7.57
C PHE A 114 6.44 6.32 6.21
N SER A 115 7.29 7.35 6.07
CA SER A 115 7.52 8.00 4.78
C SER A 115 8.08 7.04 3.74
N VAL A 116 9.08 6.22 4.12
CA VAL A 116 9.68 5.22 3.23
C VAL A 116 8.65 4.17 2.84
N VAL A 117 7.94 3.60 3.81
CA VAL A 117 6.94 2.56 3.57
C VAL A 117 5.80 3.10 2.70
N ALA A 118 5.28 4.29 3.00
CA ALA A 118 4.22 4.94 2.24
C ALA A 118 4.62 5.18 0.78
N VAL A 119 5.81 5.73 0.52
CA VAL A 119 6.28 5.96 -0.86
C VAL A 119 6.43 4.63 -1.62
N VAL A 120 7.01 3.62 -0.96
CA VAL A 120 7.16 2.28 -1.55
C VAL A 120 5.80 1.68 -1.88
N GLN A 121 4.82 1.76 -0.99
CA GLN A 121 3.49 1.18 -1.19
C GLN A 121 2.61 1.98 -2.15
N VAL A 122 2.61 3.31 -2.11
CA VAL A 122 1.87 4.13 -3.08
C VAL A 122 2.43 3.94 -4.48
N GLY A 123 3.74 4.11 -4.66
CA GLY A 123 4.38 3.93 -5.96
C GLY A 123 4.32 2.47 -6.43
N GLY A 124 4.62 1.54 -5.52
CA GLY A 124 4.58 0.11 -5.79
C GLY A 124 3.18 -0.39 -6.11
N GLY A 125 2.14 0.10 -5.45
CA GLY A 125 0.75 -0.25 -5.71
C GLY A 125 0.28 0.18 -7.10
N VAL A 126 0.65 1.40 -7.55
CA VAL A 126 0.40 1.85 -8.94
C VAL A 126 1.13 0.97 -9.96
N LEU A 127 2.38 0.61 -9.66
CA LEU A 127 3.23 -0.14 -10.59
C LEU A 127 3.02 -1.66 -10.52
N PHE A 128 2.40 -2.17 -9.46
CA PHE A 128 2.30 -3.60 -9.15
C PHE A 128 1.74 -4.44 -10.30
N PRO A 129 0.71 -4.01 -11.05
CA PRO A 129 0.18 -4.77 -12.18
C PRO A 129 1.20 -5.03 -13.28
N PHE A 130 2.26 -4.22 -13.35
CA PHE A 130 3.29 -4.24 -14.39
C PHE A 130 4.61 -4.84 -13.91
N LEU A 131 4.74 -5.16 -12.62
CA LEU A 131 5.96 -5.74 -12.07
C LEU A 131 6.13 -7.21 -12.52
N PRO A 132 7.37 -7.70 -12.64
CA PRO A 132 7.61 -9.13 -12.82
C PRO A 132 7.11 -9.92 -11.60
N ARG A 133 6.44 -11.07 -11.84
CA ARG A 133 5.85 -11.91 -10.77
C ARG A 133 6.83 -12.43 -9.70
N PRO A 134 8.13 -12.63 -9.97
CA PRO A 134 9.10 -12.96 -8.91
C PRO A 134 9.19 -11.91 -7.79
N TRP A 135 8.64 -10.70 -7.99
CA TRP A 135 8.58 -9.69 -6.95
C TRP A 135 7.47 -9.92 -5.92
N ASP A 136 6.45 -10.74 -6.23
CA ASP A 136 5.25 -10.93 -5.40
C ASP A 136 5.62 -11.48 -4.01
N LYS A 137 6.64 -12.33 -3.91
CA LYS A 137 7.18 -12.83 -2.61
C LYS A 137 7.77 -11.74 -1.73
N PHE A 138 8.37 -10.69 -2.31
CA PHE A 138 8.92 -9.58 -1.53
C PHE A 138 7.80 -8.67 -1.01
N TRP A 139 6.72 -8.52 -1.76
CA TRP A 139 5.51 -7.84 -1.31
C TRP A 139 4.81 -8.60 -0.17
N ILE A 140 4.77 -9.94 -0.22
CA ILE A 140 4.31 -10.75 0.92
C ILE A 140 5.22 -10.52 2.13
N LEU A 141 6.55 -10.59 1.95
CA LEU A 141 7.50 -10.37 3.04
C LEU A 141 7.31 -8.99 3.67
N LEU A 142 7.23 -7.93 2.87
CA LEU A 142 6.96 -6.57 3.33
C LEU A 142 5.66 -6.51 4.14
N THR A 143 4.56 -7.04 3.58
CA THR A 143 3.23 -7.03 4.22
C THR A 143 3.26 -7.76 5.56
N VAL A 144 3.82 -8.97 5.62
CA VAL A 144 3.94 -9.74 6.87
C VAL A 144 4.85 -9.04 7.88
N SER A 145 5.94 -8.44 7.43
CA SER A 145 6.84 -7.66 8.29
C SER A 145 6.13 -6.45 8.89
N MET A 146 5.27 -5.75 8.14
CA MET A 146 4.52 -4.61 8.68
C MET A 146 3.47 -5.02 9.70
N ILE A 147 2.76 -6.14 9.47
CA ILE A 147 1.86 -6.74 10.48
C ILE A 147 2.66 -7.10 11.74
N ALA A 148 3.83 -7.72 11.59
CA ALA A 148 4.68 -8.12 12.71
C ALA A 148 5.20 -6.91 13.49
N VAL A 149 5.67 -5.86 12.82
CA VAL A 149 6.14 -4.62 13.47
C VAL A 149 5.03 -3.97 14.27
N TYR A 150 3.82 -3.88 13.70
CA TYR A 150 2.65 -3.39 14.43
C TYR A 150 2.38 -4.23 15.69
N ALA A 151 2.27 -5.55 15.55
CA ALA A 151 2.03 -6.43 16.70
C ALA A 151 3.13 -6.33 17.77
N MET A 152 4.41 -6.27 17.36
CA MET A 152 5.54 -6.14 18.28
C MET A 152 5.50 -4.82 19.05
N SER A 153 5.26 -3.69 18.37
CA SER A 153 5.20 -2.38 19.03
C SER A 153 4.08 -2.26 20.07
N ARG A 154 3.00 -3.05 19.93
CA ARG A 154 1.86 -3.10 20.88
C ARG A 154 2.02 -4.20 21.95
N SER A 155 2.99 -5.10 21.78
CA SER A 155 3.21 -6.23 22.71
C SER A 155 4.46 -6.06 23.56
N PHE A 156 5.46 -5.35 23.05
CA PHE A 156 6.77 -5.20 23.68
C PHE A 156 7.22 -3.75 23.66
N SER A 157 7.72 -3.29 24.80
CA SER A 157 8.46 -2.04 24.92
C SER A 157 9.82 -2.23 24.22
N LEU A 158 10.04 -1.53 23.12
CA LEU A 158 11.23 -1.66 22.29
C LEU A 158 12.09 -0.39 22.38
N PRO A 159 13.44 -0.52 22.39
CA PRO A 159 14.31 0.64 22.23
C PRO A 159 14.03 1.34 20.88
N PRO A 160 14.16 2.69 20.79
CA PRO A 160 14.59 3.60 21.86
C PRO A 160 13.46 4.12 22.75
N PHE A 161 12.19 3.82 22.44
CA PHE A 161 11.03 4.48 23.05
C PHE A 161 10.68 3.91 24.43
N TRP A 162 10.99 2.63 24.67
CA TRP A 162 10.74 1.95 25.94
C TRP A 162 9.29 2.00 26.45
N GLU A 163 8.35 2.36 25.59
CA GLU A 163 6.92 2.41 25.84
C GLU A 163 6.20 1.54 24.81
N LEU A 164 4.99 1.10 25.17
CA LEU A 164 4.11 0.41 24.23
C LEU A 164 3.39 1.45 23.39
N GLU A 165 3.31 1.20 22.10
CA GLU A 165 2.51 2.05 21.23
C GLU A 165 1.02 1.80 21.39
N GLU A 166 0.23 2.86 21.24
CA GLU A 166 -1.22 2.79 21.40
C GLU A 166 -1.90 2.06 20.23
N THR A 167 -3.10 1.57 20.44
CA THR A 167 -3.90 0.99 19.35
C THR A 167 -4.77 2.08 18.74
N GLU A 168 -4.41 2.58 17.56
CA GLU A 168 -5.18 3.62 16.88
C GLU A 168 -6.05 3.06 15.74
N PRO A 169 -7.19 3.72 15.41
CA PRO A 169 -8.06 3.29 14.32
C PRO A 169 -7.37 3.20 12.95
N LEU A 170 -6.44 4.11 12.65
CA LEU A 170 -5.69 4.10 11.39
C LEU A 170 -4.76 2.88 11.31
N GLY A 171 -4.11 2.52 12.42
CA GLY A 171 -3.29 1.30 12.54
C GLY A 171 -4.12 0.03 12.32
N ILE A 172 -5.30 -0.06 12.96
CA ILE A 172 -6.23 -1.18 12.76
C ILE A 172 -6.68 -1.27 11.29
N PHE A 173 -7.05 -0.14 10.68
CA PHE A 173 -7.46 -0.08 9.28
C PHE A 173 -6.34 -0.58 8.36
N SER A 174 -5.11 -0.06 8.51
CA SER A 174 -3.94 -0.51 7.77
C SER A 174 -3.74 -2.03 7.89
N LYS A 175 -3.77 -2.57 9.12
CA LYS A 175 -3.60 -4.03 9.32
C LYS A 175 -4.70 -4.85 8.64
N ALA A 176 -5.94 -4.37 8.63
CA ALA A 176 -7.02 -5.02 7.91
C ALA A 176 -6.76 -5.06 6.40
N ILE A 177 -6.29 -3.95 5.81
CA ILE A 177 -5.91 -3.90 4.39
C ILE A 177 -4.71 -4.81 4.09
N GLU A 178 -3.69 -4.85 4.95
CA GLU A 178 -2.54 -5.76 4.80
C GLU A 178 -2.98 -7.22 4.78
N VAL A 179 -3.86 -7.63 5.70
CA VAL A 179 -4.42 -9.00 5.71
C VAL A 179 -5.19 -9.28 4.43
N LEU A 180 -6.01 -8.34 3.95
CA LEU A 180 -6.72 -8.48 2.68
C LEU A 180 -5.77 -8.55 1.48
N THR A 181 -4.64 -7.85 1.53
CA THR A 181 -3.60 -7.83 0.49
C THR A 181 -2.92 -9.18 0.34
N LEU A 182 -2.77 -9.95 1.43
CA LEU A 182 -2.12 -11.26 1.39
C LEU A 182 -2.86 -12.26 0.50
N PHE A 183 -4.19 -12.19 0.39
CA PHE A 183 -4.98 -13.12 -0.42
C PHE A 183 -4.59 -13.11 -1.91
N PRO A 184 -4.65 -11.98 -2.65
CA PRO A 184 -4.24 -11.95 -4.04
C PRO A 184 -2.74 -12.21 -4.22
N LEU A 185 -1.88 -11.73 -3.32
CA LEU A 185 -0.43 -11.98 -3.40
C LEU A 185 -0.07 -13.47 -3.31
N ILE A 186 -0.66 -14.18 -2.35
CA ILE A 186 -0.43 -15.62 -2.18
C ILE A 186 -0.95 -16.38 -3.40
N GLU A 187 -2.11 -16.00 -3.93
CA GLU A 187 -2.67 -16.63 -5.13
C GLU A 187 -1.78 -16.42 -6.38
N LEU A 188 -1.18 -15.24 -6.53
CA LEU A 188 -0.22 -14.96 -7.61
C LEU A 188 1.02 -15.85 -7.51
N VAL A 189 1.63 -15.97 -6.33
CA VAL A 189 2.80 -16.82 -6.10
C VAL A 189 2.47 -18.31 -6.33
N LYS A 190 1.28 -18.78 -5.90
CA LYS A 190 0.84 -20.15 -6.15
C LYS A 190 0.75 -20.45 -7.65
N ARG A 191 0.23 -19.50 -8.44
CA ARG A 191 0.09 -19.64 -9.90
C ARG A 191 1.45 -19.67 -10.58
N GLU A 192 2.38 -18.79 -10.21
CA GLU A 192 3.75 -18.78 -10.75
C GLU A 192 4.45 -20.14 -10.56
N ARG A 193 4.30 -20.75 -9.37
CA ARG A 193 4.87 -22.08 -9.07
C ARG A 193 4.22 -23.19 -9.90
N ALA A 194 2.90 -23.13 -10.12
CA ALA A 194 2.20 -24.12 -10.92
C ALA A 194 2.64 -24.11 -12.39
N PHE A 195 2.98 -22.94 -12.95
CA PHE A 195 3.53 -22.83 -14.30
C PHE A 195 5.00 -23.25 -14.39
N SER A 196 5.75 -23.15 -13.28
CA SER A 196 7.19 -23.46 -13.23
C SER A 196 7.48 -24.93 -12.88
N ALA A 197 6.48 -25.70 -12.43
CA ALA A 197 6.63 -27.12 -12.17
C ALA A 197 6.73 -27.90 -13.50
N PRO A 198 7.81 -28.66 -13.76
CA PRO A 198 7.87 -29.50 -14.94
C PRO A 198 6.75 -30.55 -14.86
N THR A 199 5.93 -30.64 -15.91
CA THR A 199 5.09 -31.81 -16.14
C THR A 199 6.02 -33.02 -16.13
N SER A 200 5.97 -33.82 -15.08
CA SER A 200 6.64 -35.12 -15.07
C SER A 200 6.04 -35.94 -16.20
N SER A 201 6.73 -36.01 -17.33
CA SER A 201 6.47 -36.99 -18.35
C SER A 201 6.79 -38.35 -17.74
N SER A 202 5.81 -38.98 -17.07
CA SER A 202 5.83 -40.42 -16.88
C SER A 202 5.64 -41.01 -18.28
N GLY A 203 6.76 -41.19 -18.97
CA GLY A 203 6.82 -41.95 -20.20
C GLY A 203 6.23 -43.33 -19.92
N ALA A 204 5.16 -43.64 -20.63
CA ALA A 204 4.74 -45.01 -20.83
C ALA A 204 5.93 -45.77 -21.43
N ALA A 205 6.43 -46.74 -20.67
CA ALA A 205 7.24 -47.82 -21.20
C ALA A 205 6.40 -49.10 -21.10
N GLU A 206 5.64 -49.36 -22.17
CA GLU A 206 5.31 -50.70 -22.67
C GLU A 206 5.55 -50.62 -24.19
N PRO A 207 6.17 -51.64 -24.82
CA PRO A 207 5.84 -53.06 -24.65
C PRO A 207 6.97 -53.96 -24.15
#